data_AF-A0A0G1YW11-F1
#
_entry.id   AF-A0A0G1YW11-F1
#
_cell.length_a   1.000
_cell.length_b   1.000
_cell.length_c   1.000
_cell.angle_alpha   90.00
_cell.angle_beta   90.00
_cell.angle_gamma   90.00
#
_symmetry.space_group_name_H-M   'P 1'
#
loop_
_entity.id
_entity.type
_entity.pdbx_description
1 polymer ?
#
loop_
_entity_poly.entity_id
_entity_poly.type
_entity_poly.pdbx_seq_one_letter_code
_entity_poly.pdbx_strand_id
1 'polypeptide(L)'
;MAAKLSSISRTIPWSLLLRAGIFGAAWLLLPFWLFFLAALILYFLPVFQPLRLILPFALTVFFAGILSPNFWAAALFAALFFLILGIKNLTLVNRMAAYETALFLLLFLAYLNLFFHFPNSGRAAVLLLSGLAAAAYALLLRNAARYATFPKEWSPRHQAVIFGLAGLLVWQWTWAVLFLPLNPFYQTALLFLFAAVLTEMFLDHLAAELGRRRILGYFSAFVVFASAILAANPWQL
;
A
#
# COMPACT_ATOMS: atom_id res chain seq x y z
N MET A 1 -38.30 -6.31 -6.22
CA MET A 1 -37.22 -5.45 -5.69
C MET A 1 -36.58 -5.98 -4.41
N ALA A 2 -37.34 -6.57 -3.46
CA ALA A 2 -36.79 -7.16 -2.24
C ALA A 2 -35.75 -8.29 -2.47
N ALA A 3 -35.94 -9.15 -3.47
CA ALA A 3 -34.99 -10.23 -3.81
C ALA A 3 -33.62 -9.74 -4.37
N LYS A 4 -33.58 -8.54 -4.96
CA LYS A 4 -32.32 -7.90 -5.43
C LYS A 4 -31.56 -7.22 -4.29
N LEU A 5 -32.26 -6.87 -3.20
CA LEU A 5 -31.66 -6.31 -1.99
C LEU A 5 -31.16 -7.41 -1.05
N SER A 6 -31.82 -8.57 -1.01
CA SER A 6 -31.36 -9.73 -0.25
C SER A 6 -30.09 -10.38 -0.82
N SER A 7 -29.80 -10.21 -2.12
CA SER A 7 -28.53 -10.67 -2.72
C SER A 7 -27.36 -9.71 -2.46
N ILE A 8 -27.63 -8.47 -2.06
CA ILE A 8 -26.63 -7.48 -1.63
C ILE A 8 -26.38 -7.62 -0.12
N SER A 9 -27.38 -8.09 0.63
CA SER A 9 -27.22 -8.37 2.05
C SER A 9 -26.64 -9.77 2.29
N ARG A 10 -25.38 -9.78 2.74
CA ARG A 10 -24.83 -10.79 3.65
C ARG A 10 -24.60 -12.19 3.07
N THR A 11 -23.58 -12.30 2.24
CA THR A 11 -22.59 -13.34 2.50
C THR A 11 -21.23 -12.67 2.55
N ILE A 12 -20.68 -12.56 3.77
CA ILE A 12 -19.23 -12.43 3.90
C ILE A 12 -18.66 -13.57 3.06
N PRO A 13 -17.79 -13.31 2.08
CA PRO A 13 -17.24 -14.37 1.25
C PRO A 13 -16.35 -15.25 2.12
N TRP A 14 -16.95 -16.22 2.81
CA TRP A 14 -16.25 -17.13 3.73
C TRP A 14 -15.12 -17.87 3.03
N SER A 15 -15.31 -18.18 1.74
CA SER A 15 -14.26 -18.73 0.89
C SER A 15 -13.05 -17.80 0.74
N LEU A 16 -13.26 -16.47 0.69
CA LEU A 16 -12.20 -15.47 0.63
C LEU A 16 -11.47 -15.35 1.97
N LEU A 17 -12.21 -15.27 3.07
CA LEU A 17 -11.64 -15.25 4.43
C LEU A 17 -10.82 -16.51 4.72
N LEU A 18 -11.32 -17.68 4.37
CA LEU A 18 -10.61 -18.94 4.54
C LEU A 18 -9.31 -18.97 3.74
N ARG A 19 -9.32 -18.53 2.48
CA ARG A 19 -8.10 -18.47 1.66
C ARG A 19 -7.08 -17.48 2.22
N ALA A 20 -7.52 -16.33 2.71
CA ALA A 20 -6.67 -15.36 3.39
C ALA A 20 -6.09 -15.91 4.70
N GLY A 21 -6.90 -16.60 5.49
CA GLY A 21 -6.46 -17.28 6.70
C GLY A 21 -5.44 -18.38 6.41
N ILE A 22 -5.69 -19.22 5.41
CA ILE A 22 -4.74 -20.25 4.95
C ILE A 22 -3.44 -19.61 4.46
N PHE A 23 -3.51 -18.48 3.74
CA PHE A 23 -2.31 -17.77 3.30
C PHE A 23 -1.45 -17.30 4.48
N GLY A 24 -2.05 -16.64 5.46
CA GLY A 24 -1.34 -16.19 6.67
C GLY A 24 -0.80 -17.35 7.52
N ALA A 25 -1.60 -18.41 7.70
CA ALA A 25 -1.20 -19.60 8.45
C ALA A 25 -0.07 -20.37 7.73
N ALA A 26 -0.15 -20.51 6.41
CA ALA A 26 0.88 -21.14 5.60
C ALA A 26 2.20 -20.37 5.70
N TRP A 27 2.16 -19.03 5.69
CA TRP A 27 3.35 -18.22 5.89
C TRP A 27 3.98 -18.41 7.27
N LEU A 28 3.16 -18.54 8.31
CA LEU A 28 3.63 -18.69 9.69
C LEU A 28 4.20 -20.09 9.98
N LEU A 29 3.64 -21.13 9.37
CA LEU A 29 3.90 -22.53 9.73
C LEU A 29 4.81 -23.28 8.74
N LEU A 30 4.86 -22.86 7.47
CA LEU A 30 5.59 -23.57 6.43
C LEU A 30 6.91 -22.86 6.11
N PRO A 31 7.94 -23.60 5.65
CA PRO A 31 9.12 -22.98 5.08
C PRO A 31 8.77 -22.19 3.81
N PHE A 32 9.56 -21.15 3.53
CA PHE A 32 9.24 -20.15 2.51
C PHE A 32 8.94 -20.74 1.13
N TRP A 33 9.66 -21.78 0.69
CA TRP A 33 9.40 -22.42 -0.61
C TRP A 33 8.03 -23.10 -0.69
N LEU A 34 7.57 -23.77 0.39
CA LEU A 34 6.23 -24.35 0.43
C LEU A 34 5.16 -23.27 0.53
N PHE A 35 5.40 -22.23 1.33
CA PHE A 35 4.53 -21.07 1.38
C PHE A 35 4.41 -20.40 0.00
N PHE A 36 5.51 -20.21 -0.72
CA PHE A 36 5.53 -19.59 -2.04
C PHE A 36 4.68 -20.38 -3.04
N LEU A 37 4.80 -21.72 -3.05
CA LEU A 37 3.94 -22.57 -3.87
C LEU A 37 2.46 -22.44 -3.47
N ALA A 38 2.16 -22.47 -2.17
CA ALA A 38 0.80 -22.27 -1.67
C ALA A 38 0.23 -20.89 -2.05
N ALA A 39 1.03 -19.83 -1.95
CA ALA A 39 0.70 -18.47 -2.35
C ALA A 39 0.36 -18.38 -3.84
N LEU A 40 1.15 -19.02 -4.71
CA LEU A 40 0.86 -19.09 -6.14
C LEU A 40 -0.44 -19.85 -6.41
N ILE A 41 -0.64 -21.01 -5.80
CA ILE A 41 -1.87 -21.81 -5.98
C ILE A 41 -3.10 -21.01 -5.55
N LEU A 42 -3.08 -20.44 -4.35
CA LEU A 42 -4.19 -19.64 -3.82
C LEU A 42 -4.44 -18.37 -4.62
N TYR A 43 -3.37 -17.74 -5.15
CA TYR A 43 -3.51 -16.56 -5.98
C TYR A 43 -4.11 -16.94 -7.32
N PHE A 44 -3.55 -17.89 -8.05
CA PHE A 44 -3.96 -18.20 -9.43
C PHE A 44 -5.28 -18.96 -9.54
N LEU A 45 -5.75 -19.66 -8.50
CA LEU A 45 -7.09 -20.25 -8.48
C LEU A 45 -8.10 -19.34 -7.76
N PRO A 46 -9.18 -18.86 -8.40
CA PRO A 46 -9.56 -19.03 -9.80
C PRO A 46 -8.75 -18.14 -10.75
N VAL A 47 -8.63 -18.56 -12.01
CA VAL A 47 -7.87 -17.89 -13.08
C VAL A 47 -8.67 -16.69 -13.62
N PHE A 48 -8.94 -15.69 -12.77
CA PHE A 48 -9.67 -14.49 -13.14
C PHE A 48 -8.77 -13.25 -13.05
N GLN A 49 -8.52 -12.57 -14.16
CA GLN A 49 -7.69 -11.34 -14.23
C GLN A 49 -6.33 -11.42 -13.49
N PRO A 50 -5.52 -12.48 -13.68
CA PRO A 50 -4.32 -12.74 -12.87
C PRO A 50 -3.25 -11.64 -12.95
N LEU A 51 -3.18 -10.92 -14.08
CA LEU A 51 -2.14 -9.92 -14.32
C LEU A 51 -2.45 -8.55 -13.70
N ARG A 52 -3.72 -8.24 -13.39
CA ARG A 52 -4.09 -6.88 -12.93
C ARG A 52 -3.59 -6.56 -11.52
N LEU A 53 -3.48 -7.57 -10.67
CA LEU A 53 -3.05 -7.43 -9.28
C LEU A 53 -1.71 -8.13 -9.00
N ILE A 54 -0.95 -8.43 -10.06
CA ILE A 54 0.32 -9.14 -9.92
C ILE A 54 1.36 -8.32 -9.16
N LEU A 55 1.35 -6.99 -9.30
CA LEU A 55 2.27 -6.11 -8.58
C LEU A 55 2.03 -6.13 -7.06
N PRO A 56 0.82 -5.80 -6.55
CA PRO A 56 0.58 -5.87 -5.11
C PRO A 56 0.75 -7.29 -4.55
N PHE A 57 0.42 -8.33 -5.32
CA PHE A 57 0.71 -9.72 -4.94
C PHE A 57 2.21 -10.00 -4.84
N ALA A 58 3.00 -9.63 -5.84
CA ALA A 58 4.45 -9.82 -5.85
C ALA A 58 5.12 -9.07 -4.70
N LEU A 59 4.70 -7.84 -4.42
CA LEU A 59 5.19 -7.08 -3.26
C LEU A 59 4.84 -7.75 -1.94
N THR A 60 3.62 -8.27 -1.80
CA THR A 60 3.20 -9.03 -0.60
C THR A 60 4.08 -10.25 -0.38
N VAL A 61 4.33 -11.04 -1.43
CA VAL A 61 5.19 -12.23 -1.37
C VAL A 61 6.66 -11.87 -1.14
N PHE A 62 7.14 -10.77 -1.73
CA PHE A 62 8.48 -10.24 -1.51
C PHE A 62 8.70 -9.89 -0.03
N PHE A 63 7.80 -9.12 0.58
CA PHE A 63 7.89 -8.80 2.01
C PHE A 63 7.74 -10.04 2.89
N ALA A 64 6.90 -11.00 2.50
CA ALA A 64 6.78 -12.28 3.19
C ALA A 64 8.09 -13.09 3.16
N GLY A 65 8.95 -12.91 2.15
CA GLY A 65 10.25 -13.59 2.08
C GLY A 65 11.36 -12.94 2.92
N ILE A 66 11.16 -11.70 3.38
CA ILE A 66 12.19 -10.92 4.07
C ILE A 66 11.85 -10.75 5.55
N LEU A 67 10.57 -10.63 5.90
CA LEU A 67 10.15 -10.45 7.28
C LEU A 67 10.18 -11.76 8.06
N SER A 68 10.57 -11.69 9.32
CA SER A 68 10.56 -12.85 10.21
C SER A 68 9.12 -13.27 10.56
N PRO A 69 8.80 -14.57 10.50
CA PRO A 69 7.48 -15.10 10.84
C PRO A 69 7.05 -14.69 12.26
N ASN A 70 5.91 -14.01 12.35
CA ASN A 70 5.25 -13.71 13.61
C ASN A 70 3.74 -13.56 13.40
N PHE A 71 2.97 -13.68 14.48
CA PHE A 71 1.51 -13.67 14.42
C PHE A 71 0.95 -12.37 13.78
N TRP A 72 1.48 -11.21 14.17
CA TRP A 72 0.99 -9.91 13.69
C TRP A 72 1.27 -9.70 12.20
N ALA A 73 2.46 -10.07 11.73
CA ALA A 73 2.82 -10.04 10.32
C ALA A 73 1.98 -11.06 9.52
N ALA A 74 1.71 -12.24 10.07
CA ALA A 74 0.84 -13.23 9.42
C ALA A 74 -0.59 -12.71 9.25
N ALA A 75 -1.13 -12.04 10.27
CA ALA A 75 -2.44 -11.38 10.19
C ALA A 75 -2.46 -10.24 9.16
N LEU A 76 -1.39 -9.44 9.11
CA LEU A 76 -1.22 -8.38 8.11
C LEU A 76 -1.15 -8.94 6.68
N PHE A 77 -0.39 -10.02 6.47
CA PHE A 77 -0.30 -10.70 5.18
C PHE A 77 -1.61 -11.36 4.77
N ALA A 78 -2.35 -11.94 5.72
CA ALA A 78 -3.70 -12.43 5.48
C ALA A 78 -4.63 -11.27 5.04
N ALA A 79 -4.58 -10.12 5.71
CA ALA A 79 -5.37 -8.95 5.33
C ALA A 79 -5.00 -8.40 3.94
N LEU A 80 -3.71 -8.30 3.61
CA LEU A 80 -3.25 -7.94 2.27
C LEU A 80 -3.77 -8.91 1.22
N PHE A 81 -3.65 -10.21 1.47
CA PHE A 81 -4.10 -11.24 0.55
C PHE A 81 -5.62 -11.25 0.39
N PHE A 82 -6.36 -10.99 1.47
CA PHE A 82 -7.82 -10.80 1.46
C PHE A 82 -8.22 -9.64 0.54
N LEU A 83 -7.56 -8.48 0.67
CA LEU A 83 -7.84 -7.31 -0.17
C LEU A 83 -7.52 -7.61 -1.65
N ILE A 84 -6.36 -8.20 -1.92
CA ILE A 84 -5.91 -8.55 -3.27
C ILE A 84 -6.90 -9.52 -3.92
N LEU A 85 -7.21 -10.65 -3.27
CA LEU A 85 -8.17 -11.61 -3.81
C LEU A 85 -9.59 -11.03 -3.88
N GLY A 86 -9.94 -10.15 -2.94
CA GLY A 86 -11.25 -9.50 -2.89
C GLY A 86 -11.50 -8.62 -4.11
N ILE A 87 -10.49 -7.84 -4.50
CA ILE A 87 -10.50 -7.03 -5.73
C ILE A 87 -10.41 -7.94 -6.96
N LYS A 88 -9.52 -8.95 -6.93
CA LYS A 88 -9.31 -9.89 -8.05
C LYS A 88 -10.61 -10.58 -8.45
N ASN A 89 -11.31 -11.16 -7.48
CA ASN A 89 -12.50 -11.98 -7.69
C ASN A 89 -13.80 -11.14 -7.77
N LEU A 90 -13.69 -9.81 -7.83
CA LEU A 90 -14.82 -8.88 -7.90
C LEU A 90 -15.82 -9.01 -6.73
N THR A 91 -15.38 -9.56 -5.59
CA THR A 91 -16.22 -9.79 -4.41
C THR A 91 -16.45 -8.52 -3.59
N LEU A 92 -15.51 -7.56 -3.67
CA LEU A 92 -15.62 -6.30 -2.95
C LEU A 92 -16.37 -5.26 -3.79
N VAL A 93 -17.38 -4.63 -3.17
CA VAL A 93 -18.20 -3.60 -3.82
C VAL A 93 -17.38 -2.34 -4.11
N ASN A 94 -16.66 -1.81 -3.10
CA ASN A 94 -15.79 -0.66 -3.27
C ASN A 94 -14.33 -1.12 -3.50
N ARG A 95 -14.00 -1.37 -4.77
CA ARG A 95 -12.66 -1.83 -5.18
C ARG A 95 -11.59 -0.77 -5.04
N MET A 96 -11.96 0.51 -5.16
CA MET A 96 -11.02 1.63 -5.03
C MET A 96 -10.49 1.71 -3.61
N ALA A 97 -11.40 1.81 -2.61
CA ALA A 97 -11.02 1.86 -1.21
C ALA A 97 -10.24 0.61 -0.75
N ALA A 98 -10.61 -0.57 -1.27
CA ALA A 98 -9.87 -1.79 -0.99
C ALA A 98 -8.43 -1.74 -1.55
N TYR A 99 -8.25 -1.18 -2.75
CA TYR A 99 -6.94 -1.02 -3.37
C TYR A 99 -6.09 0.02 -2.63
N GLU A 100 -6.66 1.17 -2.28
CA GLU A 100 -6.00 2.20 -1.47
C GLU A 100 -5.54 1.64 -0.14
N THR A 101 -6.40 0.86 0.53
CA THR A 101 -6.02 0.18 1.78
C THR A 101 -4.84 -0.76 1.56
N ALA A 102 -4.86 -1.58 0.50
CA ALA A 102 -3.74 -2.47 0.18
C ALA A 102 -2.45 -1.69 -0.16
N LEU A 103 -2.57 -0.59 -0.88
CA LEU A 103 -1.46 0.33 -1.19
C LEU A 103 -0.86 0.86 0.11
N PHE A 104 -1.66 1.40 1.02
CA PHE A 104 -1.17 1.92 2.30
C PHE A 104 -0.50 0.84 3.15
N LEU A 105 -1.07 -0.36 3.25
CA LEU A 105 -0.44 -1.47 3.97
C LEU A 105 0.92 -1.87 3.35
N LEU A 106 1.03 -1.89 2.02
CA LEU A 106 2.30 -2.19 1.34
C LEU A 106 3.33 -1.06 1.52
N LEU A 107 2.92 0.20 1.48
CA LEU A 107 3.81 1.33 1.76
C LEU A 107 4.30 1.31 3.19
N PHE A 108 3.42 1.02 4.14
CA PHE A 108 3.79 0.87 5.54
C PHE A 108 4.87 -0.20 5.71
N LEU A 109 4.70 -1.37 5.09
CA LEU A 109 5.73 -2.43 5.08
C LEU A 109 7.04 -1.99 4.44
N ALA A 110 6.97 -1.29 3.30
CA ALA A 110 8.15 -0.80 2.60
C ALA A 110 8.96 0.20 3.45
N TYR A 111 8.28 1.16 4.05
CA TYR A 111 8.92 2.19 4.87
C TYR A 111 9.43 1.65 6.20
N LEU A 112 8.67 0.77 6.85
CA LEU A 112 9.11 0.09 8.06
C LEU A 112 10.39 -0.72 7.77
N ASN A 113 10.40 -1.50 6.69
CA ASN A 113 11.59 -2.26 6.32
C ASN A 113 12.78 -1.34 6.02
N LEU A 114 12.58 -0.26 5.26
CA LEU A 114 13.61 0.72 4.91
C LEU A 114 14.27 1.33 6.17
N PHE A 115 13.48 1.90 7.08
CA PHE A 115 14.01 2.65 8.22
C PHE A 115 14.57 1.75 9.34
N PHE A 116 14.01 0.56 9.55
CA PHE A 116 14.57 -0.37 10.54
C PHE A 116 15.92 -0.98 10.10
N HIS A 117 16.16 -1.10 8.79
CA HIS A 117 17.42 -1.63 8.26
C HIS A 117 18.41 -0.53 7.85
N PHE A 118 17.97 0.73 7.78
CA PHE A 118 18.78 1.88 7.41
C PHE A 118 20.10 2.00 8.21
N PRO A 119 20.12 1.87 9.56
CA PRO A 119 21.36 2.05 10.34
C PRO A 119 22.48 1.07 9.96
N ASN A 120 22.11 -0.10 9.46
CA ASN A 120 23.03 -1.18 9.12
C ASN A 120 23.31 -1.28 7.61
N SER A 121 22.73 -0.39 6.81
CA SER A 121 22.80 -0.44 5.34
C SER A 121 23.83 0.52 4.79
N GLY A 122 24.60 0.09 3.78
CA GLY A 122 25.48 0.99 3.02
C GLY A 122 24.69 2.06 2.27
N ARG A 123 25.29 3.23 2.04
CA ARG A 123 24.65 4.38 1.37
C ARG A 123 24.03 4.03 0.01
N ALA A 124 24.69 3.16 -0.77
CA ALA A 124 24.18 2.69 -2.06
C ALA A 124 22.91 1.84 -1.93
N ALA A 125 22.82 1.01 -0.90
CA ALA A 125 21.63 0.18 -0.64
C ALA A 125 20.42 1.07 -0.26
N VAL A 126 20.64 2.11 0.54
CA VAL A 126 19.58 3.06 0.93
C VAL A 126 19.05 3.84 -0.28
N LEU A 127 19.95 4.30 -1.15
CA LEU A 127 19.57 4.97 -2.41
C LEU A 127 18.71 4.05 -3.28
N LEU A 128 19.11 2.79 -3.43
CA LEU A 128 18.40 1.81 -4.23
C LEU A 128 17.04 1.47 -3.62
N LEU A 129 16.98 1.18 -2.31
CA LEU A 129 15.73 0.81 -1.63
C LEU A 129 14.73 1.96 -1.58
N SER A 130 15.17 3.18 -1.31
CA SER A 130 14.29 4.36 -1.36
C SER A 130 13.77 4.62 -2.77
N GLY A 131 14.61 4.45 -3.80
CA GLY A 131 14.20 4.53 -5.20
C GLY A 131 13.18 3.46 -5.59
N LEU A 132 13.40 2.21 -5.17
CA LEU A 132 12.46 1.10 -5.39
C LEU A 132 11.13 1.34 -4.66
N ALA A 133 11.15 1.83 -3.42
CA ALA A 133 9.94 2.16 -2.67
C ALA A 133 9.12 3.25 -3.37
N ALA A 134 9.78 4.31 -3.87
CA ALA A 134 9.15 5.37 -4.64
C ALA A 134 8.60 4.90 -6.00
N ALA A 135 9.33 4.03 -6.69
CA ALA A 135 8.85 3.40 -7.93
C ALA A 135 7.63 2.50 -7.67
N ALA A 136 7.68 1.70 -6.60
CA ALA A 136 6.56 0.87 -6.18
C ALA A 136 5.33 1.73 -5.85
N TYR A 137 5.50 2.83 -5.11
CA TYR A 137 4.46 3.82 -4.86
C TYR A 137 3.83 4.34 -6.15
N ALA A 138 4.63 4.83 -7.09
CA ALA A 138 4.12 5.37 -8.36
C ALA A 138 3.33 4.33 -9.17
N LEU A 139 3.82 3.09 -9.22
CA LEU A 139 3.16 2.00 -9.94
C LEU A 139 1.87 1.53 -9.25
N LEU A 140 1.86 1.45 -7.91
CA LEU A 140 0.67 1.13 -7.13
C LEU A 140 -0.39 2.23 -7.30
N LEU A 141 0.00 3.50 -7.18
CA LEU A 141 -0.91 4.64 -7.37
C LEU A 141 -1.52 4.66 -8.77
N ARG A 142 -0.70 4.40 -9.80
CA ARG A 142 -1.17 4.25 -11.18
C ARG A 142 -2.20 3.14 -11.34
N ASN A 143 -2.01 2.02 -10.64
CA ASN A 143 -2.95 0.90 -10.68
C ASN A 143 -4.23 1.20 -9.88
N ALA A 144 -4.13 1.90 -8.75
CA ALA A 144 -5.27 2.38 -7.98
C ALA A 144 -6.18 3.25 -8.84
N ALA A 145 -5.59 4.22 -9.55
CA ALA A 145 -6.28 5.14 -10.43
C ALA A 145 -7.12 4.44 -11.52
N ARG A 146 -6.82 3.20 -11.91
CA ARG A 146 -7.64 2.44 -12.88
C ARG A 146 -9.01 2.03 -12.34
N TYR A 147 -9.19 2.05 -11.02
CA TYR A 147 -10.45 1.73 -10.36
C TYR A 147 -11.29 2.97 -10.06
N ALA A 148 -10.71 4.17 -10.23
CA ALA A 148 -11.40 5.43 -10.13
C ALA A 148 -11.98 5.85 -11.49
N THR A 149 -13.04 6.66 -11.45
CA THR A 149 -13.68 7.22 -12.65
C THR A 149 -13.25 8.67 -12.79
N PHE A 150 -12.56 9.02 -13.87
CA PHE A 150 -12.05 10.38 -14.08
C PHE A 150 -12.75 11.06 -15.26
N PRO A 151 -12.98 12.39 -15.18
CA PRO A 151 -13.67 13.13 -16.23
C PRO A 151 -12.85 13.28 -17.52
N LYS A 152 -11.53 13.05 -17.47
CA LYS A 152 -10.63 13.25 -18.60
C LYS A 152 -9.81 11.99 -18.86
N GLU A 153 -9.89 11.48 -20.09
CA GLU A 153 -8.99 10.43 -20.56
C GLU A 153 -7.61 11.02 -20.84
N TRP A 154 -6.60 10.50 -20.17
CA TRP A 154 -5.22 10.93 -20.36
C TRP A 154 -4.45 9.94 -21.20
N SER A 155 -3.57 10.45 -22.06
CA SER A 155 -2.69 9.57 -22.82
C SER A 155 -1.73 8.82 -21.90
N PRO A 156 -1.30 7.60 -22.27
CA PRO A 156 -0.43 6.77 -21.42
C PRO A 156 0.88 7.45 -20.99
N ARG A 157 1.43 8.31 -21.85
CA ARG A 157 2.65 9.10 -21.56
C ARG A 157 2.40 10.13 -20.48
N HIS A 158 1.29 10.87 -20.56
CA HIS A 158 0.93 11.86 -19.53
C HIS A 158 0.69 11.19 -18.18
N GLN A 159 -0.02 10.05 -18.17
CA GLN A 159 -0.19 9.26 -16.95
C GLN A 159 1.16 8.86 -16.34
N ALA A 160 2.07 8.31 -17.15
CA ALA A 160 3.39 7.88 -16.67
C ALA A 160 4.18 9.03 -16.04
N VAL A 161 4.15 10.23 -16.66
CA VAL A 161 4.81 11.42 -16.11
C VAL A 161 4.17 11.84 -14.79
N ILE A 162 2.84 11.94 -14.75
CA ILE A 162 2.07 12.38 -13.58
C ILE A 162 2.35 11.45 -12.39
N PHE A 163 2.18 10.14 -12.55
CA PHE A 163 2.47 9.17 -11.48
C PHE A 163 3.96 9.10 -11.13
N GLY A 164 4.85 9.29 -12.11
CA GLY A 164 6.29 9.37 -11.89
C GLY A 164 6.69 10.56 -11.01
N LEU A 165 6.05 11.72 -11.21
CA LEU A 165 6.23 12.90 -10.35
C LEU A 165 5.77 12.63 -8.92
N ALA A 166 4.64 11.93 -8.73
CA ALA A 166 4.20 11.53 -7.40
C ALA A 166 5.23 10.62 -6.70
N GLY A 167 5.80 9.65 -7.42
CA GLY A 167 6.92 8.83 -6.94
C GLY A 167 8.16 9.66 -6.59
N LEU A 168 8.52 10.61 -7.45
CA LEU A 168 9.67 11.50 -7.22
C LEU A 168 9.50 12.34 -5.95
N LEU A 169 8.29 12.87 -5.69
CA LEU A 169 7.99 13.61 -4.46
C LEU A 169 8.13 12.73 -3.22
N VAL A 170 7.64 11.49 -3.26
CA VAL A 170 7.83 10.52 -2.16
C VAL A 170 9.31 10.22 -1.96
N TRP A 171 10.07 10.06 -3.04
CA TRP A 171 11.51 9.81 -2.96
C TRP A 171 12.26 10.98 -2.30
N GLN A 172 12.00 12.22 -2.73
CA GLN A 172 12.59 13.42 -2.13
C GLN A 172 12.22 13.56 -0.65
N TRP A 173 10.96 13.31 -0.30
CA TRP A 173 10.51 13.35 1.08
C TRP A 173 11.16 12.25 1.93
N THR A 174 11.35 11.05 1.36
CA THR A 174 12.08 9.95 2.03
C THR A 174 13.48 10.42 2.44
N TRP A 175 14.20 11.11 1.56
CA TRP A 175 15.51 11.68 1.88
C TRP A 175 15.44 12.74 2.97
N ALA A 176 14.46 13.65 2.92
CA ALA A 176 14.29 14.64 3.98
C ALA A 176 14.07 13.97 5.34
N VAL A 177 13.24 12.92 5.40
CA VAL A 177 12.96 12.18 6.64
C VAL A 177 14.16 11.37 7.14
N LEU A 178 14.98 10.81 6.23
CA LEU A 178 16.19 10.07 6.60
C LEU A 178 17.21 10.91 7.37
N PHE A 179 17.27 12.22 7.11
CA PHE A 179 18.18 13.13 7.82
C PHE A 179 17.60 13.67 9.14
N LEU A 180 16.32 13.44 9.43
CA LEU A 180 15.74 13.82 10.70
C LEU A 180 16.19 12.85 11.80
N PRO A 181 16.62 13.34 12.98
CA PRO A 181 17.05 12.51 14.12
C PRO A 181 15.82 11.94 14.85
N LEU A 182 15.05 11.14 14.13
CA LEU A 182 13.84 10.47 14.58
C LEU A 182 14.11 8.97 14.72
N ASN A 183 13.44 8.32 15.67
CA ASN A 183 13.42 6.86 15.71
C ASN A 183 12.82 6.30 14.39
N PRO A 184 13.30 5.15 13.87
CA PRO A 184 12.73 4.48 12.69
C PRO A 184 11.20 4.38 12.64
N PHE A 185 10.56 4.22 13.80
CA PHE A 185 9.10 4.20 13.91
C PHE A 185 8.48 5.55 13.50
N TYR A 186 8.99 6.66 14.03
CA TYR A 186 8.52 8.02 13.71
C TYR A 186 8.89 8.43 12.28
N GLN A 187 10.04 7.99 11.77
CA GLN A 187 10.40 8.17 10.35
C GLN A 187 9.39 7.46 9.43
N THR A 188 9.04 6.22 9.77
CA THR A 188 8.03 5.44 9.04
C THR A 188 6.67 6.14 9.08
N ALA A 189 6.23 6.59 10.26
CA ALA A 189 4.96 7.29 10.43
C ALA A 189 4.88 8.59 9.63
N LEU A 190 5.96 9.39 9.64
CA LEU A 190 6.00 10.67 8.93
C LEU A 190 6.00 10.49 7.41
N LEU A 191 6.76 9.51 6.89
CA LEU A 191 6.77 9.19 5.46
C LEU A 191 5.44 8.57 5.01
N PHE A 192 4.85 7.70 5.83
CA PHE A 192 3.53 7.12 5.60
C PHE A 192 2.44 8.20 5.54
N LEU A 193 2.43 9.12 6.51
CA LEU A 193 1.48 10.25 6.54
C LEU A 193 1.61 11.10 5.27
N PHE A 194 2.83 11.44 4.87
CA PHE A 194 3.07 12.20 3.64
C PHE A 194 2.54 11.46 2.41
N ALA A 195 2.87 10.17 2.26
CA ALA A 195 2.42 9.37 1.13
C ALA A 195 0.88 9.19 1.10
N ALA A 196 0.24 9.06 2.26
CA ALA A 196 -1.21 8.97 2.37
C ALA A 196 -1.89 10.28 1.94
N VAL A 197 -1.47 11.41 2.49
CA VAL A 197 -2.00 12.73 2.12
C VAL A 197 -1.74 13.02 0.64
N LEU A 198 -0.54 12.70 0.13
CA LEU A 198 -0.20 12.86 -1.27
C LEU A 198 -1.08 11.99 -2.17
N THR A 199 -1.36 10.74 -1.78
CA THR A 199 -2.23 9.82 -2.53
C THR A 199 -3.64 10.40 -2.69
N GLU A 200 -4.27 10.81 -1.60
CA GLU A 200 -5.61 11.40 -1.59
C GLU A 200 -5.66 12.70 -2.41
N MET A 201 -4.70 13.60 -2.17
CA MET A 201 -4.61 14.87 -2.91
C MET A 201 -4.44 14.62 -4.42
N PHE A 202 -3.69 13.60 -4.78
CA PHE A 202 -3.46 13.24 -6.17
C PHE A 202 -4.70 12.64 -6.82
N LEU A 203 -5.39 11.72 -6.16
CA LEU A 203 -6.65 11.14 -6.67
C LEU A 203 -7.73 12.20 -6.86
N ASP A 204 -7.86 13.12 -5.91
CA ASP A 204 -8.75 14.29 -6.01
C ASP A 204 -8.36 15.21 -7.17
N HIS A 205 -7.06 15.39 -7.42
CA HIS A 205 -6.58 16.13 -8.58
C HIS A 205 -7.01 15.47 -9.89
N LEU A 206 -6.88 14.14 -9.99
CA LEU A 206 -7.26 13.42 -11.21
C LEU A 206 -8.77 13.41 -11.42
N ALA A 207 -9.55 13.40 -10.33
CA ALA A 207 -11.00 13.54 -10.35
C ALA A 207 -11.49 14.96 -10.66
N ALA A 208 -10.59 15.94 -10.77
CA ALA A 208 -10.89 17.37 -10.89
C ALA A 208 -11.73 17.93 -9.71
N GLU A 209 -11.66 17.27 -8.55
CA GLU A 209 -12.33 17.68 -7.32
C GLU A 209 -11.42 18.52 -6.41
N LEU A 210 -10.15 18.68 -6.79
CA LEU A 210 -9.17 19.40 -6.00
C LEU A 210 -9.41 20.93 -6.05
N GLY A 211 -10.24 21.40 -5.13
CA GLY A 211 -10.44 22.82 -4.85
C GLY A 211 -9.52 23.36 -3.75
N ARG A 212 -9.44 24.68 -3.62
CA ARG A 212 -8.65 25.38 -2.58
C ARG A 212 -8.97 24.87 -1.17
N ARG A 213 -10.25 24.62 -0.87
CA ARG A 213 -10.71 24.12 0.44
C ARG A 213 -10.16 22.72 0.75
N ARG A 214 -10.11 21.82 -0.23
CA ARG A 214 -9.55 20.47 -0.05
C ARG A 214 -8.05 20.50 0.15
N ILE A 215 -7.33 21.32 -0.64
CA ILE A 215 -5.88 21.54 -0.46
C ILE A 215 -5.56 22.02 0.96
N LEU A 216 -6.30 23.04 1.44
CA LEU A 216 -6.17 23.52 2.82
C LEU A 216 -6.47 22.44 3.85
N GLY A 217 -7.49 21.60 3.60
CA GLY A 217 -7.82 20.46 4.46
C GLY A 217 -6.67 19.45 4.56
N TYR A 218 -6.12 19.01 3.42
CA TYR A 218 -4.98 18.11 3.36
C TYR A 218 -3.75 18.68 4.04
N PHE A 219 -3.41 19.94 3.76
CA PHE A 219 -2.28 20.62 4.38
C PHE A 219 -2.47 20.76 5.89
N SER A 220 -3.66 21.16 6.35
CA SER A 220 -3.95 21.29 7.78
C SER A 220 -3.87 19.94 8.50
N ALA A 221 -4.45 18.88 7.92
CA ALA A 221 -4.36 17.53 8.47
C ALA A 221 -2.91 17.06 8.56
N PHE A 222 -2.14 17.24 7.47
CA PHE A 222 -0.72 16.92 7.44
C PHE A 222 0.05 17.64 8.54
N VAL A 223 -0.11 18.96 8.66
CA VAL A 223 0.59 19.77 9.67
C VAL A 223 0.23 19.33 11.09
N VAL A 224 -1.06 19.09 11.39
CA VAL A 224 -1.50 18.66 12.72
C VAL A 224 -0.89 17.30 13.08
N PHE A 225 -1.01 16.31 12.21
CA PHE A 225 -0.48 14.96 12.49
C PHE A 225 1.05 14.92 12.48
N ALA A 226 1.71 15.64 11.56
CA ALA A 226 3.16 15.75 11.53
C ALA A 226 3.68 16.43 12.81
N SER A 227 3.03 17.50 13.27
CA SER A 227 3.40 18.17 14.53
C SER A 227 3.24 17.24 15.72
N ALA A 228 2.16 16.44 15.78
CA ALA A 228 1.97 15.45 16.83
C ALA A 228 3.05 14.36 16.81
N ILE A 229 3.42 13.84 15.63
CA ILE A 229 4.50 12.87 15.45
C ILE A 229 5.83 13.44 15.93
N LEU A 230 6.16 14.67 15.52
CA LEU A 230 7.40 15.34 15.89
C LEU A 230 7.42 15.66 17.39
N ALA A 231 6.32 16.11 17.98
CA ALA A 231 6.23 16.40 19.41
C ALA A 231 6.33 15.15 20.29
N ALA A 232 5.87 13.99 19.80
CA ALA A 232 5.96 12.71 20.52
C ALA A 232 7.37 12.09 20.46
N ASN A 233 8.24 12.54 19.55
CA ASN A 233 9.59 12.01 19.45
C ASN A 233 10.42 12.43 20.69
N PRO A 234 11.11 11.50 21.35
CA PRO A 234 12.05 11.84 22.42
C PRO A 234 13.29 12.48 21.79
N TRP A 235 13.24 13.79 21.55
CA TRP A 235 14.39 14.56 21.10
C TRP A 235 15.48 14.47 22.16
N GLN A 236 16.57 13.77 21.84
CA GLN A 236 17.79 13.85 22.62
C GLN A 236 18.40 15.22 22.29
N LEU A 237 18.17 16.19 23.18
CA LEU A 237 18.88 17.48 23.19
C LEU A 237 20.30 17.28 23.72
#